data_AF-A0A066UFG0-F1
#
_entry.id   AF-A0A066UFG0-F1
#
_cell.length_a   1.000
_cell.length_b   1.000
_cell.length_c   1.000
_cell.angle_alpha   90.00
_cell.angle_beta   90.00
_cell.angle_gamma   90.00
#
_symmetry.space_group_name_H-M   'P 1'
#
loop_
_entity.id
_entity.type
_entity.pdbx_description
1 polymer ?
#
loop_
_entity_poly.entity_id
_entity_poly.type
_entity_poly.pdbx_seq_one_letter_code
_entity_poly.pdbx_strand_id
1 'polypeptide(L)'
;MKILKLLFLVVIISVVVSMCMDDNEMTVNSDGNSSTHQDDDTQDDVVTDYSHIVVPITQKGFPKTYKTWGKKWIDDINATMPLAVNHIAKSEKCDEPIDVSISDNRSKPKKEVVFFVDCKNGERFFISQEELKSNTMVEAESEKLAEAHKYIRPCVDAIKQQLNYPATFDEKTLSIRAYKGTSGNVVVEVPFTAKNGFGVEIENMGKCVIDTQNNSTVEIF
;
A
#
# COMPACT_ATOMS: atom_id res chain seq x y z
N MET A 1 -5.70 26.96 34.61
CA MET A 1 -5.99 26.33 35.91
C MET A 1 -7.47 26.46 36.22
N LYS A 2 -8.22 25.35 36.21
CA LYS A 2 -9.39 25.10 37.07
C LYS A 2 -9.79 23.64 36.89
N ILE A 3 -9.27 22.85 37.81
CA ILE A 3 -9.56 21.43 38.02
C ILE A 3 -10.95 21.36 38.66
N LEU A 4 -11.85 20.52 38.13
CA LEU A 4 -13.01 20.08 38.90
C LEU A 4 -13.10 18.56 38.82
N LYS A 5 -12.72 17.94 39.95
CA LYS A 5 -12.88 16.53 40.26
C LYS A 5 -14.34 16.30 40.68
N LEU A 6 -14.94 15.18 40.29
CA LEU A 6 -15.83 14.45 41.20
C LEU A 6 -15.81 12.94 40.93
N LEU A 7 -15.47 12.22 41.99
CA LEU A 7 -15.46 10.78 42.20
C LEU A 7 -16.82 10.30 42.72
N PHE A 8 -17.24 9.08 42.37
CA PHE A 8 -18.04 8.13 43.19
C PHE A 8 -17.82 6.72 42.59
N LEU A 9 -16.96 5.82 43.10
CA LEU A 9 -16.97 4.94 44.29
C LEU A 9 -18.00 3.78 44.31
N VAL A 10 -17.57 2.62 43.79
CA VAL A 10 -17.58 1.21 44.29
C VAL A 10 -18.82 0.61 44.99
N VAL A 11 -19.26 -0.58 44.54
CA VAL A 11 -19.66 -1.79 45.35
C VAL A 11 -19.46 -3.07 44.48
N ILE A 12 -18.39 -3.86 44.62
CA ILE A 12 -18.23 -5.15 45.33
C ILE A 12 -19.31 -6.22 45.05
N ILE A 13 -18.91 -7.39 44.53
CA ILE A 13 -19.26 -8.72 45.05
C ILE A 13 -18.15 -9.71 44.69
N SER A 14 -17.54 -10.25 45.74
CA SER A 14 -16.60 -11.36 45.77
C SER A 14 -17.38 -12.67 45.70
N VAL A 15 -16.96 -13.62 44.86
CA VAL A 15 -17.27 -15.04 45.07
C VAL A 15 -15.95 -15.80 45.02
N VAL A 16 -15.50 -16.17 46.22
CA VAL A 16 -14.48 -17.18 46.47
C VAL A 16 -15.22 -18.51 46.55
N VAL A 17 -14.85 -19.48 45.72
CA VAL A 17 -15.07 -20.90 46.02
C VAL A 17 -13.75 -21.63 45.83
N SER A 18 -13.41 -22.34 46.89
CA SER A 18 -12.17 -23.04 47.16
C SER A 18 -12.32 -24.54 46.88
N MET A 19 -11.18 -25.21 46.64
CA MET A 19 -10.89 -26.67 46.78
C MET A 19 -11.43 -27.59 45.67
N CYS A 20 -10.70 -28.61 45.18
CA CYS A 20 -9.74 -29.55 45.82
C CYS A 20 -8.50 -29.78 44.91
N MET A 21 -7.24 -29.87 45.35
CA MET A 21 -6.53 -30.95 46.09
C MET A 21 -6.76 -32.37 45.54
N ASP A 22 -5.75 -32.90 44.84
CA ASP A 22 -5.38 -34.32 44.84
C ASP A 22 -3.85 -34.41 44.94
N ASP A 23 -3.38 -34.91 46.08
CA ASP A 23 -2.01 -35.35 46.32
C ASP A 23 -1.84 -36.75 45.73
N ASN A 24 -0.82 -36.95 44.90
CA ASN A 24 -0.24 -38.29 44.77
C ASN A 24 1.29 -38.17 44.67
N GLU A 25 1.93 -38.46 45.80
CA GLU A 25 3.36 -38.67 45.93
C GLU A 25 3.68 -40.11 45.52
N MET A 26 4.56 -40.29 44.53
CA MET A 26 5.43 -41.47 44.51
C MET A 26 6.81 -41.07 43.98
N THR A 27 7.78 -41.22 44.87
CA THR A 27 9.19 -40.87 44.76
C THR A 27 9.96 -41.93 43.98
N VAL A 28 10.82 -41.51 43.03
CA VAL A 28 12.13 -42.14 42.75
C VAL A 28 13.11 -41.04 42.29
N ASN A 29 14.18 -40.86 43.05
CA ASN A 29 15.33 -40.01 42.72
C ASN A 29 16.20 -40.67 41.63
N SER A 30 16.70 -39.88 40.68
CA SER A 30 18.14 -39.81 40.38
C SER A 30 18.47 -38.60 39.52
N ASP A 31 19.26 -37.70 40.13
CA ASP A 31 20.38 -36.95 39.56
C ASP A 31 20.18 -36.12 38.28
N GLY A 32 20.20 -34.79 38.41
CA GLY A 32 20.34 -33.91 37.25
C GLY A 32 20.12 -32.42 37.49
N ASN A 33 20.97 -31.81 38.32
CA ASN A 33 21.47 -30.44 38.21
C ASN A 33 20.53 -29.31 37.67
N SER A 34 20.08 -28.48 38.62
CA SER A 34 20.13 -27.01 38.60
C SER A 34 19.42 -26.19 37.51
N SER A 35 18.66 -25.23 38.04
CA SER A 35 18.38 -23.87 37.51
C SER A 35 17.11 -23.69 36.68
N THR A 36 16.04 -23.33 37.39
CA THR A 36 15.13 -22.20 37.11
C THR A 36 15.16 -21.62 35.68
N HIS A 37 14.13 -21.95 34.89
CA HIS A 37 13.73 -21.16 33.72
C HIS A 37 13.17 -19.82 34.19
N GLN A 38 13.91 -18.75 33.90
CA GLN A 38 13.33 -17.44 33.64
C GLN A 38 13.13 -17.36 32.13
N ASP A 39 11.88 -17.46 31.70
CA ASP A 39 11.50 -17.13 30.33
C ASP A 39 11.56 -15.61 30.17
N ASP A 40 12.67 -15.15 29.60
CA ASP A 40 12.83 -13.82 29.02
C ASP A 40 12.39 -13.91 27.56
N ASP A 41 11.17 -13.45 27.29
CA ASP A 41 10.60 -13.33 25.94
C ASP A 41 11.29 -12.18 25.21
N THR A 42 12.50 -12.43 24.71
CA THR A 42 13.10 -11.57 23.70
C THR A 42 12.66 -12.08 22.34
N GLN A 43 11.59 -11.48 21.82
CA GLN A 43 11.16 -11.64 20.44
C GLN A 43 12.31 -11.20 19.51
N ASP A 44 13.06 -12.19 19.02
CA ASP A 44 14.11 -12.02 18.02
C ASP A 44 13.41 -11.65 16.70
N ASP A 45 13.46 -10.36 16.33
CA ASP A 45 13.02 -9.87 15.03
C ASP A 45 13.82 -10.64 13.96
N VAL A 46 13.23 -11.65 13.34
CA VAL A 46 13.82 -12.34 12.19
C VAL A 46 13.92 -11.31 11.06
N VAL A 47 15.10 -10.67 10.96
CA VAL A 47 15.42 -9.74 9.87
C VAL A 47 15.51 -10.56 8.61
N THR A 48 14.43 -10.56 7.82
CA THR A 48 14.41 -11.20 6.52
C THR A 48 15.41 -10.49 5.60
N ASP A 49 16.30 -11.25 4.94
CA ASP A 49 17.31 -10.68 4.06
C ASP A 49 16.72 -10.31 2.70
N TYR A 50 16.50 -9.00 2.50
CA TYR A 50 16.01 -8.43 1.25
C TYR A 50 17.13 -7.95 0.32
N SER A 51 18.38 -8.37 0.53
CA SER A 51 19.53 -7.98 -0.30
C SER A 51 19.34 -8.28 -1.79
N HIS A 52 18.52 -9.27 -2.13
CA HIS A 52 18.23 -9.68 -3.50
C HIS A 52 17.27 -8.75 -4.25
N ILE A 53 16.46 -7.95 -3.54
CA ILE A 53 15.55 -6.94 -4.15
C ILE A 53 16.05 -5.51 -3.97
N VAL A 54 16.90 -5.24 -2.98
CA VAL A 54 17.51 -3.92 -2.79
C VAL A 54 18.69 -3.76 -3.75
N VAL A 55 18.43 -3.22 -4.94
CA VAL A 55 19.49 -2.90 -5.92
C VAL A 55 19.98 -1.47 -5.71
N PRO A 56 21.23 -1.26 -5.23
CA PRO A 56 21.73 0.08 -4.95
C PRO A 56 21.80 0.96 -6.21
N ILE A 57 21.35 2.21 -6.08
CA ILE A 57 21.48 3.22 -7.11
C ILE A 57 22.94 3.65 -7.20
N THR A 58 23.59 3.35 -8.33
CA THR A 58 24.98 3.75 -8.61
C THR A 58 25.04 4.77 -9.75
N GLN A 59 26.11 5.57 -9.81
CA GLN A 59 26.31 6.53 -10.90
C GLN A 59 26.37 5.86 -12.28
N LYS A 60 26.92 4.64 -12.35
CA LYS A 60 27.01 3.86 -13.59
C LYS A 60 25.67 3.24 -13.99
N GLY A 61 24.94 2.66 -13.03
CA GLY A 61 23.65 2.02 -13.29
C GLY A 61 22.52 3.02 -13.55
N PHE A 62 22.54 4.17 -12.88
CA PHE A 62 21.46 5.15 -12.89
C PHE A 62 22.00 6.58 -13.05
N PRO A 63 22.69 6.91 -14.15
CA PRO A 63 23.39 8.19 -14.30
C PRO A 63 22.45 9.40 -14.24
N LYS A 64 21.21 9.27 -14.75
CA LYS A 64 20.19 10.33 -14.68
C LYS A 64 19.78 10.59 -13.24
N THR A 65 19.40 9.53 -12.51
CA THR A 65 19.01 9.61 -11.10
C THR A 65 20.14 10.17 -10.25
N TYR A 66 21.37 9.68 -10.45
CA TYR A 66 22.55 10.15 -9.72
C TYR A 66 22.84 11.63 -9.99
N LYS A 67 22.65 12.11 -11.23
CA LYS A 67 22.78 13.53 -11.58
C LYS A 67 21.68 14.38 -10.91
N THR A 68 20.45 13.89 -10.89
CA THR A 68 19.30 14.59 -10.30
C THR A 68 19.43 14.75 -8.79
N TRP A 69 19.78 13.67 -8.08
CA TRP A 69 19.80 13.63 -6.62
C TRP A 69 21.16 14.02 -6.04
N GLY A 70 22.26 13.65 -6.71
CA GLY A 70 23.62 13.86 -6.24
C GLY A 70 24.05 12.80 -5.20
N LYS A 71 25.37 12.62 -5.06
CA LYS A 71 25.97 11.53 -4.27
C LYS A 71 25.37 11.40 -2.86
N LYS A 72 25.33 12.49 -2.08
CA LYS A 72 24.84 12.45 -0.70
C LYS A 72 23.42 11.88 -0.61
N TRP A 73 22.51 12.37 -1.45
CA TRP A 73 21.13 11.88 -1.46
C TRP A 73 21.04 10.44 -1.94
N ILE A 74 21.85 10.03 -2.90
CA ILE A 74 21.90 8.63 -3.35
C ILE A 74 22.40 7.70 -2.23
N ASP A 75 23.42 8.10 -1.48
CA ASP A 75 23.90 7.34 -0.32
C ASP A 75 22.77 7.18 0.72
N ASP A 76 22.05 8.27 1.03
CA ASP A 76 20.91 8.26 1.95
C ASP A 76 19.74 7.39 1.43
N ILE A 77 19.42 7.48 0.13
CA ILE A 77 18.39 6.67 -0.53
C ILE A 77 18.73 5.19 -0.46
N ASN A 78 19.97 4.82 -0.80
CA ASN A 78 20.44 3.43 -0.75
C ASN A 78 20.39 2.84 0.66
N ALA A 79 20.72 3.64 1.69
CA ALA A 79 20.59 3.21 3.08
C ALA A 79 19.14 3.09 3.55
N THR A 80 18.21 3.82 2.93
CA THR A 80 16.79 3.85 3.32
C THR A 80 15.95 2.76 2.63
N MET A 81 16.33 2.30 1.42
CA MET A 81 15.57 1.27 0.70
C MET A 81 15.31 0.00 1.52
N PRO A 82 16.28 -0.60 2.24
CA PRO A 82 16.02 -1.76 3.09
C PRO A 82 14.99 -1.49 4.19
N LEU A 83 15.00 -0.27 4.74
CA LEU A 83 14.05 0.14 5.78
C LEU A 83 12.63 0.24 5.22
N ALA A 84 12.48 0.78 4.01
CA ALA A 84 11.19 0.82 3.34
C ALA A 84 10.63 -0.59 3.07
N VAL A 85 11.48 -1.51 2.59
CA VAL A 85 11.08 -2.91 2.39
C VAL A 85 10.66 -3.56 3.70
N ASN A 86 11.49 -3.45 4.75
CA ASN A 86 11.20 -4.03 6.06
C ASN A 86 9.92 -3.47 6.67
N HIS A 87 9.61 -2.19 6.41
CA HIS A 87 8.37 -1.58 6.85
C HIS A 87 7.17 -2.19 6.14
N ILE A 88 7.21 -2.29 4.81
CA ILE A 88 6.10 -2.83 4.01
C ILE A 88 5.90 -4.33 4.19
N ALA A 89 6.97 -5.09 4.45
CA ALA A 89 6.90 -6.52 4.76
C ALA A 89 6.03 -6.85 5.98
N LYS A 90 5.78 -5.86 6.86
CA LYS A 90 4.91 -6.01 8.04
C LYS A 90 3.42 -5.79 7.73
N SER A 91 3.09 -5.37 6.51
CA SER A 91 1.71 -5.14 6.09
C SER A 91 1.02 -6.47 5.81
N GLU A 92 -0.19 -6.67 6.34
CA GLU A 92 -1.03 -7.84 6.01
C GLU A 92 -1.40 -7.90 4.52
N LYS A 93 -1.26 -6.79 3.81
CA LYS A 93 -1.50 -6.69 2.37
C LYS A 93 -0.28 -7.04 1.52
N CYS A 94 0.91 -7.21 2.09
CA CYS A 94 2.09 -7.63 1.36
C CYS A 94 2.44 -9.07 1.75
N ASP A 95 2.38 -10.00 0.80
CA ASP A 95 2.80 -11.38 1.04
C ASP A 95 4.33 -11.50 1.06
N GLU A 96 5.00 -10.95 0.05
CA GLU A 96 6.44 -10.96 -0.11
C GLU A 96 6.87 -9.75 -0.94
N PRO A 97 7.67 -8.81 -0.41
CA PRO A 97 8.26 -7.75 -1.21
C PRO A 97 9.16 -8.32 -2.31
N ILE A 98 9.01 -7.83 -3.55
CA ILE A 98 9.75 -8.31 -4.73
C ILE A 98 10.52 -7.21 -5.47
N ASP A 99 10.19 -5.94 -5.22
CA ASP A 99 10.90 -4.80 -5.81
C ASP A 99 10.84 -3.58 -4.89
N VAL A 100 11.89 -2.75 -4.93
CA VAL A 100 11.94 -1.45 -4.26
C VAL A 100 12.73 -0.46 -5.10
N SER A 101 12.16 0.72 -5.32
CA SER A 101 12.89 1.84 -5.92
C SER A 101 12.26 3.18 -5.57
N ILE A 102 12.85 4.26 -6.08
CA ILE A 102 12.31 5.60 -5.90
C ILE A 102 11.19 5.88 -6.91
N SER A 103 10.13 6.54 -6.45
CA SER A 103 9.06 7.04 -7.31
C SER A 103 9.45 8.40 -7.89
N ASP A 104 9.82 8.45 -9.16
CA ASP A 104 10.20 9.71 -9.84
C ASP A 104 9.05 10.73 -9.86
N ASN A 105 7.80 10.28 -9.93
CA ASN A 105 6.62 11.14 -10.01
C ASN A 105 6.10 11.63 -8.65
N ARG A 106 6.39 10.92 -7.54
CA ARG A 106 5.97 11.35 -6.19
C ARG A 106 7.11 11.97 -5.38
N SER A 107 8.36 11.66 -5.73
CA SER A 107 9.53 12.24 -5.09
C SER A 107 9.78 13.68 -5.53
N LYS A 108 10.35 14.47 -4.63
CA LYS A 108 10.86 15.82 -4.89
C LYS A 108 12.39 15.79 -4.73
N PRO A 109 13.15 15.86 -5.84
CA PRO A 109 14.61 15.79 -5.81
C PRO A 109 15.22 16.70 -4.75
N LYS A 110 16.11 16.13 -3.94
CA LYS A 110 16.85 16.83 -2.88
C LYS A 110 15.97 17.49 -1.81
N LYS A 111 14.71 17.05 -1.68
CA LYS A 111 13.78 17.50 -0.65
C LYS A 111 13.15 16.31 0.07
N GLU A 112 12.55 15.40 -0.68
CA GLU A 112 11.80 14.28 -0.15
C GLU A 112 11.79 13.14 -1.19
N VAL A 113 12.21 11.95 -0.78
CA VAL A 113 12.07 10.74 -1.60
C VAL A 113 10.86 9.95 -1.13
N VAL A 114 10.13 9.42 -2.10
CA VAL A 114 9.07 8.45 -1.92
C VAL A 114 9.56 7.16 -2.56
N PHE A 115 9.57 6.08 -1.80
CA PHE A 115 9.85 4.74 -2.29
C PHE A 115 8.55 4.11 -2.76
N PHE A 116 8.61 3.31 -3.82
CA PHE A 116 7.58 2.29 -4.04
C PHE A 116 8.14 0.92 -3.65
N VAL A 117 7.27 0.08 -3.11
CA VAL A 117 7.56 -1.33 -2.84
C VAL A 117 6.46 -2.16 -3.49
N ASP A 118 6.85 -3.10 -4.34
CA ASP A 118 5.94 -4.04 -4.97
C ASP A 118 5.98 -5.37 -4.24
N CYS A 119 4.81 -5.98 -4.08
CA CYS A 119 4.63 -7.28 -3.47
C CYS A 119 4.26 -8.32 -4.52
N LYS A 120 4.58 -9.58 -4.25
CA LYS A 120 4.35 -10.72 -5.15
C LYS A 120 2.88 -10.93 -5.48
N ASN A 121 1.97 -10.65 -4.54
CA ASN A 121 0.53 -10.64 -4.76
C ASN A 121 0.02 -9.50 -5.65
N GLY A 122 0.90 -8.63 -6.14
CA GLY A 122 0.57 -7.52 -7.03
C GLY A 122 0.19 -6.23 -6.32
N GLU A 123 0.26 -6.19 -4.98
CA GLU A 123 0.09 -4.95 -4.24
C GLU A 123 1.30 -4.03 -4.39
N ARG A 124 1.04 -2.72 -4.40
CA ARG A 124 2.06 -1.68 -4.42
C ARG A 124 1.82 -0.73 -3.26
N PHE A 125 2.91 -0.32 -2.63
CA PHE A 125 2.91 0.70 -1.58
C PHE A 125 3.77 1.86 -2.03
N PHE A 126 3.43 3.06 -1.54
CA PHE A 126 4.32 4.21 -1.61
C PHE A 126 4.55 4.74 -0.21
N ILE A 127 5.81 4.95 0.13
CA ILE A 127 6.22 5.41 1.46
C ILE A 127 7.28 6.50 1.36
N SER A 128 7.01 7.66 1.96
CA SER A 128 7.97 8.75 2.07
C SER A 128 8.95 8.52 3.21
N GLN A 129 10.06 9.27 3.22
CA GLN A 129 10.96 9.30 4.38
C GLN A 129 10.26 9.75 5.67
N GLU A 130 9.24 10.60 5.58
CA GLU A 130 8.52 11.10 6.76
C GLU A 130 7.63 10.02 7.35
N GLU A 131 6.88 9.31 6.50
CA GLU A 131 6.01 8.18 6.88
C GLU A 131 6.83 7.02 7.46
N LEU A 132 8.01 6.75 6.88
CA LEU A 132 8.93 5.75 7.40
C LEU A 132 9.48 6.12 8.79
N LYS A 133 9.78 7.41 9.02
CA LYS A 133 10.25 7.90 10.34
C LYS A 133 9.14 7.88 11.39
N SER A 134 7.89 8.11 11.00
CA SER A 134 6.76 8.04 11.92
C SER A 134 6.33 6.60 12.24
N ASN A 135 6.89 5.60 11.54
CA ASN A 135 6.53 4.19 11.64
C ASN A 135 5.03 3.95 11.43
N THR A 136 4.39 4.78 10.61
CA THR A 136 2.97 4.64 10.25
C THR A 136 2.86 3.65 9.09
N MET A 137 2.04 2.61 9.24
CA MET A 137 1.77 1.72 8.11
C MET A 137 0.99 2.48 7.04
N VAL A 138 1.50 2.45 5.81
CA VAL A 138 0.84 3.07 4.66
C VAL A 138 -0.13 2.09 4.03
N GLU A 139 -1.25 2.60 3.53
CA GLU A 139 -2.25 1.80 2.81
C GLU A 139 -1.69 1.32 1.46
N ALA A 140 -2.09 0.12 1.05
CA ALA A 140 -1.79 -0.35 -0.28
C ALA A 140 -2.51 0.53 -1.31
N GLU A 141 -1.91 0.71 -2.48
CA GLU A 141 -2.46 1.56 -3.53
C GLU A 141 -3.83 1.07 -4.02
N SER A 142 -4.08 -0.25 -3.94
CA SER A 142 -5.37 -0.86 -4.26
C SER A 142 -6.50 -0.44 -3.30
N GLU A 143 -6.18 0.05 -2.11
CA GLU A 143 -7.12 0.45 -1.07
C GLU A 143 -7.52 1.93 -1.17
N LYS A 144 -6.70 2.74 -1.84
CA LYS A 144 -6.90 4.20 -1.95
C LYS A 144 -8.06 4.60 -2.86
N LEU A 145 -8.40 3.74 -3.81
CA LEU A 145 -9.50 3.96 -4.74
C LEU A 145 -10.70 3.08 -4.44
N ALA A 146 -11.88 3.65 -4.69
CA ALA A 146 -13.13 2.92 -4.61
C ALA A 146 -13.16 1.76 -5.61
N GLU A 147 -14.20 0.94 -5.52
CA GLU A 147 -14.42 -0.15 -6.48
C GLU A 147 -14.53 0.38 -7.91
N ALA A 148 -13.91 -0.33 -8.87
CA ALA A 148 -13.73 0.15 -10.25
C ALA A 148 -15.06 0.56 -10.93
N HIS A 149 -16.16 -0.14 -10.63
CA HIS A 149 -17.49 0.16 -11.17
C HIS A 149 -18.00 1.58 -10.80
N LYS A 150 -17.52 2.17 -9.70
CA LYS A 150 -17.88 3.54 -9.30
C LYS A 150 -17.36 4.59 -10.27
N TYR A 151 -16.36 4.26 -11.07
CA TYR A 151 -15.73 5.18 -12.01
C TYR A 151 -16.31 5.10 -13.43
N ILE A 152 -17.23 4.16 -13.71
CA ILE A 152 -17.83 3.99 -15.04
C ILE A 152 -18.56 5.25 -15.49
N ARG A 153 -19.49 5.77 -14.68
CA ARG A 153 -20.31 6.93 -15.07
C ARG A 153 -19.49 8.21 -15.21
N PRO A 154 -18.59 8.56 -14.27
CA PRO A 154 -17.67 9.68 -14.46
C PRO A 154 -16.84 9.57 -15.75
N CYS A 155 -16.36 8.36 -16.08
CA CYS A 155 -15.59 8.13 -17.30
C CYS A 155 -16.43 8.35 -18.56
N VAL A 156 -17.62 7.75 -18.62
CA VAL A 156 -18.58 7.93 -19.72
C VAL A 156 -18.87 9.41 -19.96
N ASP A 157 -19.17 10.14 -18.89
CA ASP A 157 -19.51 11.57 -18.98
C ASP A 157 -18.31 12.38 -19.51
N ALA A 158 -17.11 12.07 -19.04
CA ALA A 158 -15.89 12.71 -19.50
C ALA A 158 -15.58 12.42 -20.98
N ILE A 159 -15.75 11.18 -21.44
CA ILE A 159 -15.61 10.81 -22.87
C ILE A 159 -16.61 11.60 -23.71
N LYS A 160 -17.89 11.59 -23.31
CA LYS A 160 -18.97 12.28 -24.04
C LYS A 160 -18.69 13.77 -24.20
N GLN A 161 -18.14 14.42 -23.17
CA GLN A 161 -17.80 15.84 -23.20
C GLN A 161 -16.65 16.20 -24.16
N GLN A 162 -15.79 15.24 -24.53
CA GLN A 162 -14.67 15.48 -25.44
C GLN A 162 -15.05 15.32 -26.93
N LEU A 163 -16.26 14.82 -27.21
CA LEU A 163 -16.70 14.59 -28.58
C LEU A 163 -17.19 15.88 -29.25
N ASN A 164 -16.98 15.97 -30.57
CA ASN A 164 -17.51 17.07 -31.38
C ASN A 164 -19.05 17.06 -31.45
N TYR A 165 -19.68 15.89 -31.36
CA TYR A 165 -21.13 15.71 -31.40
C TYR A 165 -21.63 14.85 -30.22
N PRO A 166 -21.60 15.36 -28.98
CA PRO A 166 -21.91 14.59 -27.77
C PRO A 166 -23.32 13.96 -27.77
N ALA A 167 -24.28 14.57 -28.46
CA ALA A 167 -25.65 14.06 -28.55
C ALA A 167 -25.75 12.74 -29.35
N THR A 168 -24.72 12.38 -30.10
CA THR A 168 -24.66 11.16 -30.92
C THR A 168 -23.89 10.03 -30.24
N PHE A 169 -23.39 10.27 -29.04
CA PHE A 169 -22.68 9.28 -28.24
C PHE A 169 -23.64 8.18 -27.79
N ASP A 170 -23.33 6.94 -28.15
CA ASP A 170 -24.01 5.74 -27.70
C ASP A 170 -23.00 4.73 -27.14
N GLU A 171 -23.06 4.49 -25.84
CA GLU A 171 -22.17 3.55 -25.16
C GLU A 171 -22.67 2.11 -25.34
N LYS A 172 -21.74 1.18 -25.57
CA LYS A 172 -22.04 -0.25 -25.53
C LYS A 172 -21.99 -0.72 -24.08
N THR A 173 -23.00 -0.38 -23.26
CA THR A 173 -23.01 -0.57 -21.80
C THR A 173 -22.57 -1.97 -21.35
N LEU A 174 -23.01 -3.04 -22.03
CA LEU A 174 -22.67 -4.43 -21.68
C LEU A 174 -21.23 -4.81 -22.01
N SER A 175 -20.53 -3.99 -22.80
CA SER A 175 -19.14 -4.18 -23.19
C SER A 175 -18.18 -3.26 -22.44
N ILE A 176 -18.68 -2.46 -21.49
CA ILE A 176 -17.84 -1.63 -20.63
C ILE A 176 -17.02 -2.53 -19.71
N ARG A 177 -15.72 -2.27 -19.62
CA ARG A 177 -14.82 -2.94 -18.67
C ARG A 177 -14.33 -1.93 -17.65
N ALA A 178 -14.40 -2.29 -16.37
CA ALA A 178 -13.81 -1.51 -15.30
C ALA A 178 -13.04 -2.45 -14.38
N TYR A 179 -11.76 -2.15 -14.14
CA TYR A 179 -10.89 -3.00 -13.32
C TYR A 179 -9.83 -2.17 -12.59
N LYS A 180 -9.31 -2.72 -11.49
CA LYS A 180 -8.12 -2.18 -10.81
C LYS A 180 -6.87 -2.71 -11.53
N GLY A 181 -5.97 -1.81 -11.90
CA GLY A 181 -4.65 -2.14 -12.43
C GLY A 181 -3.67 -2.50 -11.32
N THR A 182 -2.54 -3.11 -11.70
CA THR A 182 -1.51 -3.59 -10.76
C THR A 182 -0.81 -2.47 -9.99
N SER A 183 -0.84 -1.23 -10.47
CA SER A 183 -0.30 -0.08 -9.73
C SER A 183 -1.35 0.59 -8.82
N GLY A 184 -2.50 -0.06 -8.60
CA GLY A 184 -3.62 0.45 -7.80
C GLY A 184 -4.54 1.42 -8.52
N ASN A 185 -4.22 1.80 -9.77
CA ASN A 185 -5.06 2.68 -10.59
C ASN A 185 -6.37 1.98 -11.00
N VAL A 186 -7.43 2.74 -11.30
CA VAL A 186 -8.62 2.18 -11.95
C VAL A 186 -8.56 2.45 -13.44
N VAL A 187 -8.86 1.44 -14.26
CA VAL A 187 -9.02 1.57 -15.71
C VAL A 187 -10.48 1.33 -16.05
N VAL A 188 -11.06 2.24 -16.84
CA VAL A 188 -12.39 2.09 -17.43
C VAL A 188 -12.27 2.17 -18.94
N GLU A 189 -12.73 1.14 -19.63
CA GLU A 189 -12.79 1.06 -21.09
C GLU A 189 -14.24 1.06 -21.52
N VAL A 190 -14.61 2.04 -22.35
CA VAL A 190 -15.97 2.31 -22.80
C VAL A 190 -15.99 2.21 -24.32
N PRO A 191 -16.39 1.06 -24.89
CA PRO A 191 -16.69 1.00 -26.32
C PRO A 191 -17.96 1.79 -26.62
N PHE A 192 -17.95 2.61 -27.67
CA PHE A 192 -19.08 3.47 -28.02
C PHE A 192 -19.15 3.74 -29.53
N THR A 193 -20.28 4.26 -30.00
CA THR A 193 -20.40 4.88 -31.32
C THR A 193 -20.69 6.38 -31.21
N ALA A 194 -20.19 7.16 -32.17
CA ALA A 194 -20.48 8.58 -32.28
C ALA A 194 -20.32 9.05 -33.72
N LYS A 195 -20.99 10.16 -34.08
CA LYS A 195 -20.83 10.77 -35.40
C LYS A 195 -19.56 11.63 -35.48
N ASN A 196 -18.88 11.56 -36.61
CA ASN A 196 -17.81 12.48 -36.97
C ASN A 196 -18.34 13.74 -37.67
N GLY A 197 -17.43 14.61 -38.12
CA GLY A 197 -17.76 15.88 -38.82
C GLY A 197 -18.57 15.73 -40.11
N PHE A 198 -18.65 14.53 -40.68
CA PHE A 198 -19.42 14.22 -41.89
C PHE A 198 -20.77 13.56 -41.58
N GLY A 199 -21.13 13.44 -40.30
CA GLY A 199 -22.37 12.78 -39.87
C GLY A 199 -22.34 11.26 -39.96
N VAL A 200 -21.18 10.66 -40.23
CA VAL A 200 -20.97 9.21 -40.27
C VAL A 200 -20.76 8.71 -38.85
N GLU A 201 -21.53 7.69 -38.46
CA GLU A 201 -21.38 6.99 -37.20
C GLU A 201 -20.21 6.01 -37.27
N ILE A 202 -19.30 6.10 -36.31
CA ILE A 202 -18.09 5.30 -36.22
C ILE A 202 -17.97 4.68 -34.83
N GLU A 203 -17.42 3.46 -34.77
CA GLU A 203 -17.07 2.81 -33.51
C GLU A 203 -15.76 3.39 -32.98
N ASN A 204 -15.69 3.62 -31.67
CA ASN A 204 -14.53 4.13 -30.96
C ASN A 204 -14.39 3.42 -29.61
N MET A 205 -13.22 3.58 -29.00
CA MET A 205 -12.98 3.19 -27.61
C MET A 205 -12.57 4.42 -26.81
N GLY A 206 -13.28 4.67 -25.71
CA GLY A 206 -12.84 5.60 -24.69
C GLY A 206 -12.13 4.85 -23.57
N LYS A 207 -11.04 5.40 -23.06
CA LYS A 207 -10.30 4.85 -21.94
C LYS A 207 -10.06 5.93 -20.90
N CYS A 208 -10.49 5.69 -19.68
CA CYS A 208 -10.14 6.51 -18.52
C CYS A 208 -9.17 5.76 -17.62
N VAL A 209 -8.12 6.45 -17.16
CA VAL A 209 -7.20 5.94 -16.15
C VAL A 209 -7.25 6.88 -14.96
N ILE A 210 -7.69 6.35 -13.82
CA ILE A 210 -7.76 7.07 -12.55
C ILE A 210 -6.57 6.63 -11.71
N ASP A 211 -5.64 7.54 -11.45
CA ASP A 211 -4.54 7.27 -10.53
C ASP A 211 -5.04 7.28 -9.07
N THR A 212 -4.21 6.77 -8.17
CA THR A 212 -4.52 6.65 -6.74
C THR A 212 -4.50 7.99 -5.99
N GLN A 213 -4.20 9.08 -6.68
CA GLN A 213 -4.39 10.45 -6.20
C GLN A 213 -5.73 11.03 -6.69
N ASN A 214 -6.60 10.21 -7.29
CA ASN A 214 -7.86 10.59 -7.94
C ASN A 214 -7.71 11.52 -9.16
N ASN A 215 -6.54 11.60 -9.78
CA ASN A 215 -6.40 12.25 -11.08
C ASN A 215 -6.86 11.31 -12.19
N SER A 216 -7.68 11.82 -13.11
CA SER A 216 -8.17 11.06 -14.25
C SER A 216 -7.56 11.55 -15.56
N THR A 217 -7.04 10.64 -16.38
CA THR A 217 -6.78 10.89 -17.80
C THR A 217 -7.85 10.21 -18.64
N VAL A 218 -8.18 10.80 -19.79
CA VAL A 218 -9.17 10.28 -20.73
C VAL A 218 -8.56 10.31 -22.12
N GLU A 219 -8.65 9.18 -22.82
CA GLU A 219 -8.17 8.99 -24.19
C GLU A 219 -9.30 8.39 -25.04
N ILE A 220 -9.41 8.84 -26.29
CA ILE A 220 -10.36 8.31 -27.27
C ILE A 220 -9.56 7.88 -28.49
N PHE A 221 -9.77 6.63 -28.95
CA PHE A 221 -9.07 6.04 -30.09
C PHE A 221 -9.94 5.07 -30.89
#